data_AF-A0A938UEY6-F1
#
_entry.id   AF-A0A938UEY6-F1
#
_cell.length_a   1.000
_cell.length_b   1.000
_cell.length_c   1.000
_cell.angle_alpha   90.00
_cell.angle_beta   90.00
_cell.angle_gamma   90.00
#
_symmetry.space_group_name_H-M   'P 1'
#
loop_
_entity.id
_entity.type
_entity.pdbx_description
1 polymer ?
#
loop_
_entity_poly.entity_id
_entity_poly.type
_entity_poly.pdbx_seq_one_letter_code
_entity_poly.pdbx_strand_id
1 'polypeptide(L)'
;MRARIVWGILAMMLAASLTSGCATGSGTESGPGVLRRLTGWFKKEKPDKPPEVMAEQGIRELKRKKYDDAIDTFGKLKDRYPYSEQALLAQIKVADAYFYKKKYDEALQAYKEFEKLHPTNKAVPYAVFRQGMCYYRQRSTIDRDQTFTHKAMAEFRRLIKKYPESEYVARAEKYVAQCR
;
A
#
# COMPACT_ATOMS: atom_id res chain seq x y z
N MET A 1 -48.97 14.03 -24.45
CA MET A 1 -49.16 12.95 -25.44
C MET A 1 -48.74 11.66 -24.75
N ARG A 2 -49.70 10.85 -24.31
CA ARG A 2 -50.10 9.56 -24.93
C ARG A 2 -48.91 8.59 -25.05
N ALA A 3 -48.95 7.32 -24.69
CA ALA A 3 -49.91 6.43 -24.03
C ALA A 3 -49.23 5.04 -24.12
N ARG A 4 -49.46 4.16 -23.12
CA ARG A 4 -49.55 2.68 -23.25
C ARG A 4 -48.23 1.96 -23.60
N ILE A 5 -47.84 0.93 -22.85
CA ILE A 5 -48.23 -0.49 -23.01
C ILE A 5 -47.97 -1.14 -21.63
N VAL A 6 -48.97 -1.38 -20.78
CA VAL A 6 -49.83 -2.59 -20.70
C VAL A 6 -49.03 -3.88 -20.81
N TRP A 7 -49.00 -4.69 -19.76
CA TRP A 7 -49.13 -6.15 -19.72
C TRP A 7 -49.11 -6.50 -18.22
N GLY A 8 -50.29 -6.61 -17.60
CA GLY A 8 -50.82 -7.90 -17.14
C GLY A 8 -50.11 -8.29 -15.83
N ILE A 9 -50.73 -8.22 -14.65
CA ILE A 9 -51.90 -9.02 -14.27
C ILE A 9 -52.53 -8.33 -13.06
N LEU A 10 -53.78 -7.89 -13.25
CA LEU A 10 -54.74 -7.64 -12.19
C LEU A 10 -55.60 -8.90 -12.07
N ALA A 11 -55.84 -9.32 -10.82
CA ALA A 11 -56.95 -10.16 -10.39
C ALA A 11 -57.01 -11.64 -10.83
N MET A 12 -56.72 -12.52 -9.87
CA MET A 12 -57.44 -13.78 -9.69
C MET A 12 -57.59 -13.97 -8.17
N MET A 13 -58.66 -13.44 -7.58
CA MET A 13 -59.88 -14.17 -7.21
C MET A 13 -59.65 -15.39 -6.32
N LEU A 14 -60.09 -15.21 -5.07
CA LEU A 14 -60.97 -16.08 -4.27
C LEU A 14 -60.53 -17.48 -3.81
N ALA A 15 -60.79 -17.66 -2.51
CA ALA A 15 -61.12 -18.89 -1.78
C ALA A 15 -59.96 -19.79 -1.31
N ALA A 16 -59.56 -19.58 -0.05
CA ALA A 16 -59.14 -20.68 0.81
C ALA A 16 -59.74 -20.48 2.22
N SER A 17 -60.61 -21.41 2.56
CA SER A 17 -61.42 -21.55 3.75
C SER A 17 -60.61 -21.70 5.05
N LEU A 18 -61.20 -21.16 6.12
CA LEU A 18 -60.84 -21.38 7.51
C LEU A 18 -60.69 -22.88 7.81
N THR A 19 -59.47 -23.32 8.10
CA THR A 19 -59.23 -24.49 8.96
C THR A 19 -58.25 -24.07 10.04
N SER A 20 -58.74 -24.14 11.28
CA SER A 20 -57.97 -23.97 12.49
C SER A 20 -56.94 -25.10 12.59
N GLY A 21 -55.66 -24.77 12.46
CA GLY A 21 -54.53 -25.66 12.72
C GLY A 21 -53.51 -24.98 13.61
N CYS A 22 -53.53 -25.29 14.90
CA CYS A 22 -52.42 -25.02 15.82
C CYS A 22 -51.36 -26.12 15.65
N ALA A 23 -50.11 -25.77 15.30
CA ALA A 23 -48.88 -26.29 15.93
C ALA A 23 -47.60 -25.85 15.18
N THR A 24 -46.83 -24.97 15.86
CA THR A 24 -45.35 -24.94 16.00
C THR A 24 -44.43 -25.02 14.77
N GLY A 25 -43.82 -23.87 14.43
CA GLY A 25 -42.35 -23.76 14.50
C GLY A 25 -41.55 -23.60 13.21
N SER A 26 -41.74 -22.50 12.45
CA SER A 26 -40.68 -21.96 11.60
C SER A 26 -40.66 -20.44 11.73
N GLY A 27 -39.66 -19.92 12.45
CA GLY A 27 -39.48 -18.48 12.66
C GLY A 27 -39.14 -17.78 11.35
N THR A 28 -40.14 -17.16 10.73
CA THR A 28 -39.94 -16.12 9.73
C THR A 28 -39.69 -14.82 10.47
N GLU A 29 -38.41 -14.48 10.68
CA GLU A 29 -38.03 -13.14 11.12
C GLU A 29 -38.31 -12.13 10.00
N SER A 30 -39.55 -11.63 9.96
CA SER A 30 -39.94 -10.46 9.19
C SER A 30 -39.39 -9.20 9.87
N GLY A 31 -38.08 -8.98 9.73
CA GLY A 31 -37.41 -7.75 10.14
C GLY A 31 -37.24 -6.76 8.96
N PRO A 32 -37.27 -5.44 9.19
CA PRO A 32 -37.03 -4.39 8.18
C PRO A 32 -35.56 -4.31 7.71
N GLY A 33 -34.89 -5.44 7.50
CA GLY A 33 -33.45 -5.54 7.19
C GLY A 33 -33.09 -5.72 5.71
N VAL A 34 -34.02 -6.15 4.86
CA VAL A 34 -33.71 -6.53 3.46
C VAL A 34 -33.54 -5.31 2.55
N LEU A 35 -34.26 -4.21 2.81
CA LEU A 35 -34.19 -2.98 2.01
C LEU A 35 -32.87 -2.20 2.18
N ARG A 36 -32.09 -2.49 3.23
CA ARG A 36 -30.78 -1.85 3.46
C ARG A 36 -29.66 -2.41 2.56
N ARG A 37 -29.89 -3.51 1.84
CA ARG A 37 -28.93 -4.10 0.89
C ARG A 37 -28.96 -3.45 -0.50
N LEU A 38 -30.02 -2.73 -0.86
CA LEU A 38 -30.17 -2.14 -2.20
C LEU A 38 -29.66 -0.69 -2.30
N THR A 39 -29.36 -0.03 -1.19
CA THR A 39 -28.91 1.38 -1.17
C THR A 39 -27.39 1.57 -1.14
N GLY A 40 -26.60 0.48 -1.15
CA GLY A 40 -25.14 0.53 -1.24
C GLY A 40 -24.58 0.76 -2.67
N TRP A 41 -25.44 0.84 -3.68
CA TRP A 41 -25.07 0.77 -5.11
C TRP A 41 -24.69 2.10 -5.77
N PHE A 42 -24.81 3.24 -5.08
CA PHE A 42 -24.42 4.55 -5.65
C PHE A 42 -23.35 5.24 -4.80
N LYS A 43 -22.24 4.55 -4.53
CA LYS A 43 -21.02 5.23 -4.10
C LYS A 43 -20.41 5.89 -5.33
N LYS A 44 -20.77 7.15 -5.60
CA LYS A 44 -20.13 7.96 -6.64
C LYS A 44 -18.62 7.94 -6.40
N GLU A 45 -17.88 7.22 -7.23
CA GLU A 45 -16.43 7.25 -7.24
C GLU A 45 -16.00 8.67 -7.64
N LYS A 46 -15.23 9.32 -6.78
CA LYS A 46 -14.70 10.66 -7.07
C LYS A 46 -13.78 10.54 -8.29
N PRO A 47 -13.79 11.52 -9.23
CA PRO A 47 -12.91 11.50 -10.38
C PRO A 47 -11.46 11.33 -9.95
N ASP A 48 -10.71 10.51 -10.69
CA ASP A 48 -9.34 10.16 -10.34
C ASP A 48 -8.44 11.39 -10.32
N LYS A 49 -7.69 11.56 -9.22
CA LYS A 49 -6.71 12.63 -9.10
C LYS A 49 -5.53 12.31 -10.01
N PRO A 50 -4.91 13.31 -10.66
CA PRO A 50 -3.72 13.08 -11.46
C PRO A 50 -2.59 12.50 -10.59
N PRO A 51 -1.69 11.67 -11.17
CA PRO A 51 -0.66 10.95 -10.44
C PRO A 51 0.29 11.88 -9.67
N GLU A 52 0.58 13.06 -10.22
CA GLU A 52 1.39 14.10 -9.58
C GLU A 52 0.80 14.57 -8.25
N VAL A 53 -0.51 14.86 -8.23
CA VAL A 53 -1.20 15.33 -7.02
C VAL A 53 -1.24 14.24 -5.94
N MET A 54 -1.38 12.98 -6.34
CA MET A 54 -1.28 11.84 -5.42
C MET A 54 0.14 11.69 -4.85
N ALA A 55 1.17 11.82 -5.69
CA ALA A 55 2.56 11.74 -5.26
C ALA A 55 2.89 12.85 -4.26
N GLU A 56 2.50 14.09 -4.55
CA GLU A 56 2.65 15.20 -3.62
C GLU A 56 1.91 14.98 -2.30
N GLN A 57 0.70 14.43 -2.36
CA GLN A 57 -0.07 14.12 -1.17
C GLN A 57 0.68 13.13 -0.27
N GLY A 58 1.19 12.03 -0.84
CA GLY A 58 1.99 11.06 -0.10
C GLY A 58 3.28 11.66 0.47
N ILE A 59 3.94 12.57 -0.26
CA ILE A 59 5.12 13.30 0.22
C ILE A 59 4.76 14.21 1.41
N ARG A 60 3.61 14.90 1.36
CA ARG A 60 3.12 15.72 2.48
C ARG A 60 2.81 14.85 3.70
N GLU A 61 2.24 13.68 3.52
CA GLU A 61 1.97 12.71 4.60
C GLU A 61 3.26 12.20 5.24
N LEU A 62 4.28 11.86 4.43
CA LEU A 62 5.62 11.51 4.91
C LEU A 62 6.25 12.63 5.75
N LYS A 63 6.18 13.88 5.28
CA LYS A 63 6.70 15.06 6.01
C LYS A 63 5.98 15.26 7.35
N ARG A 64 4.69 14.94 7.41
CA ARG A 64 3.87 14.98 8.63
C ARG A 64 4.04 13.74 9.52
N LYS A 65 4.97 12.83 9.19
CA LYS A 65 5.20 11.55 9.88
C LYS A 65 4.00 10.60 9.87
N LYS A 66 3.06 10.82 8.95
CA LYS A 66 1.90 9.95 8.72
C LYS A 66 2.30 8.84 7.76
N TYR A 67 3.11 7.90 8.26
CA TYR A 67 3.73 6.89 7.41
C TYR A 67 2.72 5.91 6.82
N ASP A 68 1.70 5.53 7.58
CA ASP A 68 0.66 4.60 7.11
C ASP A 68 -0.22 5.22 6.03
N ASP A 69 -0.71 6.45 6.24
CA ASP A 69 -1.43 7.21 5.22
C ASP A 69 -0.58 7.35 3.93
N ALA A 70 0.72 7.63 4.08
CA ALA A 70 1.62 7.75 2.94
C ALA A 70 1.77 6.43 2.17
N ILE A 71 1.92 5.30 2.88
CA ILE A 71 2.01 3.97 2.26
C ILE A 71 0.73 3.68 1.47
N ASP A 72 -0.43 3.97 2.05
CA ASP A 72 -1.73 3.78 1.39
C ASP A 72 -1.89 4.67 0.16
N THR A 73 -1.50 5.94 0.26
CA THR A 73 -1.58 6.90 -0.84
C THR A 73 -0.65 6.51 -1.99
N PHE A 74 0.59 6.13 -1.69
CA PHE A 74 1.53 5.65 -2.70
C PHE A 74 1.16 4.27 -3.27
N GLY A 75 0.57 3.39 -2.46
CA GLY A 75 0.02 2.11 -2.92
C GLY A 75 -1.07 2.32 -3.97
N LYS A 76 -2.06 3.17 -3.65
CA LYS A 76 -3.12 3.55 -4.60
C LYS A 76 -2.57 4.20 -5.88
N LEU A 77 -1.51 5.01 -5.76
CA LEU A 77 -0.84 5.61 -6.92
C LEU A 77 -0.21 4.54 -7.82
N LYS A 78 0.47 3.54 -7.25
CA LYS A 78 1.04 2.41 -8.01
C LYS A 78 -0.05 1.58 -8.67
N ASP A 79 -1.14 1.29 -7.97
CA ASP A 79 -2.22 0.44 -8.47
C ASP A 79 -2.98 1.10 -9.62
N ARG A 80 -3.23 2.42 -9.53
CA ARG A 80 -3.96 3.18 -10.56
C ARG A 80 -3.09 3.57 -11.74
N TYR A 81 -1.82 3.90 -11.50
CA TYR A 81 -0.93 4.46 -12.50
C TYR A 81 0.41 3.70 -12.60
N PRO A 82 0.41 2.38 -12.83
CA PRO A 82 1.61 1.54 -12.75
C PRO A 82 2.72 1.94 -13.74
N TYR A 83 2.37 2.56 -14.87
CA TYR A 83 3.31 2.98 -15.91
C TYR A 83 3.74 4.45 -15.80
N SER A 84 3.22 5.20 -14.82
CA SER A 84 3.60 6.60 -14.64
C SER A 84 5.01 6.73 -14.05
N GLU A 85 5.72 7.80 -14.38
CA GLU A 85 7.01 8.10 -13.73
C GLU A 85 6.85 8.26 -12.21
N GLN A 86 5.69 8.76 -11.78
CA GLN A 86 5.33 8.91 -10.36
C GLN A 86 5.17 7.57 -9.65
N ALA A 87 4.90 6.46 -10.34
CA ALA A 87 4.83 5.14 -9.72
C ALA A 87 6.22 4.66 -9.25
N LEU A 88 7.29 4.98 -10.00
CA LEU A 88 8.66 4.68 -9.57
C LEU A 88 9.00 5.48 -8.30
N LEU A 89 8.63 6.76 -8.26
CA LEU A 89 8.77 7.59 -7.08
C LEU A 89 7.94 7.03 -5.91
N ALA A 90 6.71 6.61 -6.16
CA ALA A 90 5.83 6.03 -5.15
C ALA A 90 6.46 4.78 -4.53
N GLN A 91 7.04 3.90 -5.34
CA GLN A 91 7.67 2.67 -4.85
C GLN A 91 8.83 2.95 -3.89
N ILE A 92 9.74 3.87 -4.25
CA ILE A 92 10.87 4.21 -3.38
C ILE A 92 10.42 4.96 -2.13
N LYS A 93 9.33 5.73 -2.22
CA LYS A 93 8.75 6.47 -1.09
C LYS A 93 8.00 5.56 -0.12
N VAL A 94 7.39 4.47 -0.59
CA VAL A 94 6.86 3.41 0.28
C VAL A 94 7.98 2.78 1.10
N ALA A 95 9.12 2.47 0.48
CA ALA A 95 10.28 1.96 1.20
C ALA A 95 10.82 2.97 2.23
N ASP A 96 10.87 4.26 1.87
CA ASP A 96 11.20 5.35 2.81
C ASP A 96 10.22 5.42 3.99
N ALA A 97 8.92 5.26 3.73
CA ALA A 97 7.89 5.27 4.77
C ALA A 97 8.11 4.15 5.79
N TYR A 98 8.36 2.92 5.33
CA TYR A 98 8.70 1.79 6.20
C TYR A 98 9.97 2.05 7.00
N PHE A 99 11.00 2.61 6.36
CA PHE A 99 12.25 2.95 7.04
C PHE A 99 12.04 3.95 8.18
N TYR A 100 11.26 5.01 7.93
CA TYR A 100 10.95 6.02 8.94
C TYR A 100 10.03 5.48 10.03
N LYS A 101 9.17 4.50 9.71
CA LYS A 101 8.36 3.76 10.68
C LYS A 101 9.17 2.74 11.51
N LYS A 102 10.50 2.68 11.31
CA LYS A 102 11.43 1.73 11.96
C LYS A 102 11.15 0.26 11.61
N LYS A 103 10.39 0.02 10.55
CA LYS A 103 10.10 -1.29 9.97
C LYS A 103 11.20 -1.65 8.97
N TYR A 104 12.39 -1.94 9.51
CA TYR A 104 13.59 -2.05 8.70
C TYR A 104 13.60 -3.29 7.81
N ASP A 105 12.94 -4.37 8.20
CA ASP A 105 12.85 -5.59 7.39
C ASP A 105 11.94 -5.38 6.18
N GLU A 106 10.76 -4.79 6.40
CA GLU A 106 9.84 -4.44 5.32
C GLU A 106 10.45 -3.37 4.38
N ALA A 107 11.14 -2.38 4.95
CA ALA A 107 11.86 -1.37 4.16
C ALA A 107 12.95 -2.00 3.30
N LEU A 108 13.75 -2.91 3.86
CA LEU A 108 14.82 -3.61 3.16
C LEU A 108 14.27 -4.41 1.97
N GLN A 109 13.15 -5.13 2.18
CA GLN A 109 12.49 -5.88 1.10
C GLN A 109 12.02 -4.93 -0.01
N ALA A 110 11.37 -3.82 0.34
CA ALA A 110 10.90 -2.84 -0.63
C ALA A 110 12.04 -2.17 -1.42
N TYR A 111 13.18 -1.86 -0.78
CA TYR A 111 14.35 -1.32 -1.49
C TYR A 111 15.00 -2.35 -2.42
N LYS A 112 15.08 -3.62 -2.01
CA LYS A 112 15.59 -4.70 -2.86
C LYS A 112 14.70 -4.94 -4.07
N GLU A 113 13.38 -4.89 -3.87
CA GLU A 113 12.42 -5.00 -4.96
C GLU A 113 12.58 -3.84 -5.95
N PHE A 114 12.74 -2.60 -5.46
CA PHE A 114 13.00 -1.44 -6.33
C PHE A 114 14.28 -1.62 -7.16
N GLU A 115 15.38 -2.07 -6.55
CA GLU A 115 16.64 -2.35 -7.27
C GLU A 115 16.44 -3.44 -8.34
N LYS A 116 15.67 -4.50 -8.03
CA LYS A 116 15.41 -5.61 -8.95
C LYS A 116 14.52 -5.19 -10.13
N LEU A 117 13.48 -4.40 -9.88
CA LEU A 117 12.54 -3.96 -10.92
C LEU A 117 13.12 -2.83 -11.80
N HIS A 118 14.01 -2.00 -11.26
CA HIS A 118 14.51 -0.81 -11.94
C HIS A 118 16.04 -0.67 -11.89
N PRO A 119 16.83 -1.63 -12.41
CA PRO A 119 18.29 -1.65 -12.26
C PRO A 119 19.03 -0.49 -12.92
N THR A 120 18.42 0.17 -13.91
CA THR A 120 19.01 1.30 -14.68
C THR A 120 18.63 2.67 -14.12
N ASN A 121 17.79 2.74 -13.08
CA ASN A 121 17.32 4.00 -12.55
C ASN A 121 18.42 4.74 -11.76
N LYS A 122 18.49 6.07 -11.91
CA LYS A 122 19.43 6.94 -11.17
C LYS A 122 19.25 6.87 -9.64
N ALA A 123 18.08 6.43 -9.16
CA ALA A 123 17.78 6.25 -7.75
C ALA A 123 18.26 4.89 -7.18
N VAL A 124 18.81 3.98 -8.00
CA VAL A 124 19.31 2.69 -7.52
C VAL A 124 20.44 2.84 -6.48
N PRO A 125 21.46 3.70 -6.67
CA PRO A 125 22.47 3.93 -5.64
C PRO A 125 21.86 4.40 -4.31
N TYR A 126 20.82 5.26 -4.36
CA TYR A 126 20.09 5.65 -3.16
C TYR A 126 19.42 4.44 -2.47
N ALA A 127 18.74 3.59 -3.24
CA ALA A 127 18.09 2.39 -2.69
C ALA A 127 19.12 1.45 -2.05
N VAL A 128 20.26 1.18 -2.69
CA VAL A 128 21.35 0.35 -2.14
C VAL A 128 21.93 0.96 -0.86
N PHE A 129 22.16 2.27 -0.83
CA PHE A 129 22.57 2.97 0.38
C PHE A 129 21.56 2.76 1.51
N ARG A 130 20.26 2.87 1.22
CA ARG A 130 19.18 2.68 2.20
C ARG A 130 19.07 1.23 2.68
N GLN A 131 19.34 0.23 1.83
CA GLN A 131 19.44 -1.18 2.26
C GLN A 131 20.53 -1.35 3.33
N GLY A 132 21.73 -0.79 3.11
CA GLY A 132 22.80 -0.77 4.10
C GLY A 132 22.40 -0.05 5.40
N MET A 133 21.70 1.08 5.28
CA MET A 133 21.17 1.81 6.43
C MET A 133 20.12 1.00 7.23
N CYS A 134 19.31 0.16 6.58
CA CYS A 134 18.36 -0.71 7.27
C CYS A 134 19.11 -1.67 8.20
N TYR A 135 20.12 -2.37 7.69
CA TYR A 135 20.95 -3.25 8.51
C TYR A 135 21.71 -2.50 9.60
N TYR A 136 22.26 -1.33 9.27
CA TYR A 136 22.98 -0.49 10.24
C TYR A 136 22.08 -0.05 11.40
N ARG A 137 20.78 0.18 11.15
CA ARG A 137 19.82 0.54 12.20
C ARG A 137 19.38 -0.65 13.05
N GLN A 138 19.47 -1.87 12.51
CA GLN A 138 19.21 -3.13 13.22
C GLN A 138 20.42 -3.67 14.00
N ARG A 139 21.60 -3.06 13.82
CA ARG A 139 22.84 -3.41 14.54
C ARG A 139 22.63 -3.42 16.06
N SER A 140 23.16 -4.45 16.71
CA SER A 140 23.24 -4.56 18.17
C SER A 140 24.51 -3.90 18.73
N THR A 141 24.65 -3.84 20.05
CA THR A 141 25.88 -3.38 20.73
C THR A 141 27.09 -4.25 20.34
N ILE A 142 28.31 -3.72 20.54
CA ILE A 142 29.57 -4.37 20.14
C ILE A 142 29.71 -5.77 20.75
N ASP A 143 29.23 -5.96 21.98
CA ASP A 143 29.33 -7.22 22.72
C ASP A 143 28.30 -8.30 22.29
N ARG A 144 27.48 -8.03 21.28
CA ARG A 144 26.41 -8.92 20.78
C ARG A 144 26.69 -9.39 19.35
N ASP A 145 25.76 -10.17 18.80
CA ASP A 145 25.80 -10.65 17.42
C ASP A 145 25.98 -9.49 16.41
N GLN A 146 27.09 -9.55 15.68
CA GLN A 146 27.51 -8.57 14.69
C GLN A 146 26.98 -8.90 13.27
N THR A 147 26.09 -9.88 13.10
CA THR A 147 25.57 -10.29 11.79
C THR A 147 25.02 -9.10 10.98
N PHE A 148 24.22 -8.23 11.61
CA PHE A 148 23.67 -7.04 10.95
C PHE A 148 24.75 -5.99 10.62
N THR A 149 25.77 -5.86 11.47
CA THR A 149 26.92 -4.97 11.21
C THR A 149 27.68 -5.42 9.96
N HIS A 150 27.99 -6.72 9.86
CA HIS A 150 28.66 -7.28 8.68
C HIS A 150 27.83 -7.12 7.40
N LYS A 151 26.50 -7.36 7.49
CA LYS A 151 25.58 -7.14 6.36
C LYS A 151 25.56 -5.67 5.93
N ALA A 152 25.49 -4.73 6.88
CA ALA A 152 25.53 -3.30 6.58
C ALA A 152 26.83 -2.91 5.85
N MET A 153 27.98 -3.38 6.35
CA MET A 153 29.28 -3.14 5.70
C MET A 153 29.35 -3.71 4.29
N ALA A 154 28.81 -4.92 4.08
CA ALA A 154 28.78 -5.55 2.77
C ALA A 154 27.95 -4.73 1.77
N GLU A 155 26.78 -4.23 2.18
CA GLU A 155 25.93 -3.37 1.36
C GLU A 155 26.61 -2.02 1.02
N PHE A 156 27.22 -1.36 2.00
CA PHE A 156 27.93 -0.10 1.75
C PHE A 156 29.14 -0.30 0.84
N ARG A 157 29.91 -1.38 1.01
CA ARG A 157 31.00 -1.75 0.10
C ARG A 157 30.49 -2.08 -1.30
N ARG A 158 29.34 -2.73 -1.43
CA ARG A 158 28.69 -2.97 -2.73
C ARG A 158 28.39 -1.66 -3.44
N LEU A 159 27.85 -0.67 -2.71
CA LEU A 159 27.59 0.66 -3.27
C LEU A 159 28.88 1.33 -3.77
N ILE A 160 29.92 1.37 -2.94
CA ILE A 160 31.21 2.00 -3.31
C ILE A 160 31.81 1.32 -4.55
N LYS A 161 31.76 -0.01 -4.62
CA LYS A 161 32.32 -0.78 -5.73
C LYS A 161 31.51 -0.64 -7.03
N LYS A 162 30.17 -0.66 -6.94
CA LYS A 162 29.28 -0.69 -8.10
C LYS A 162 28.92 0.71 -8.62
N TYR A 163 28.90 1.71 -7.74
CA TYR A 163 28.49 3.08 -8.04
C TYR A 163 29.47 4.11 -7.46
N PRO A 164 30.75 4.10 -7.89
CA PRO A 164 31.81 4.95 -7.32
C PRO A 164 31.55 6.46 -7.49
N GLU A 165 30.79 6.87 -8.50
CA GLU A 165 30.47 8.29 -8.76
C GLU A 165 29.23 8.80 -8.02
N SER A 166 28.58 7.96 -7.21
CA SER A 166 27.35 8.34 -6.52
C SER A 166 27.61 9.29 -5.34
N GLU A 167 26.73 10.27 -5.14
CA GLU A 167 26.75 11.17 -3.97
C GLU A 167 26.71 10.42 -2.61
N TYR A 168 26.27 9.17 -2.60
CA TYR A 168 26.16 8.36 -1.39
C TYR A 168 27.47 7.67 -1.01
N VAL A 169 28.49 7.66 -1.86
CA VAL A 169 29.78 6.97 -1.62
C VAL A 169 30.48 7.52 -0.39
N ALA A 170 30.68 8.84 -0.31
CA ALA A 170 31.32 9.48 0.83
C ALA A 170 30.58 9.19 2.15
N ARG A 171 29.24 9.12 2.12
CA ARG A 171 28.44 8.75 3.29
C ARG A 171 28.61 7.27 3.64
N ALA A 172 28.59 6.39 2.65
CA ALA A 172 28.77 4.96 2.83
C ALA A 172 30.15 4.64 3.44
N GLU A 173 31.23 5.28 2.99
CA GLU A 173 32.57 5.15 3.56
C GLU A 173 32.60 5.49 5.05
N LYS A 174 31.95 6.60 5.44
CA LYS A 174 31.82 6.98 6.86
C LYS A 174 31.11 5.89 7.67
N TYR A 175 30.04 5.30 7.15
CA TYR A 175 29.34 4.21 7.85
C TYR A 175 30.16 2.92 7.89
N VAL A 176 30.93 2.61 6.86
CA VAL A 176 31.87 1.46 6.87
C VAL A 176 32.92 1.64 7.97
N ALA A 177 33.48 2.84 8.10
CA ALA A 177 34.44 3.15 9.17
C ALA A 177 33.83 3.02 10.57
N GLN A 178 32.55 3.39 10.74
CA GLN A 178 31.83 3.25 12.02
C GLN A 178 31.39 1.82 12.36
N CYS A 179 31.45 0.89 11.41
CA CYS A 179 31.14 -0.52 11.62
C CYS A 179 32.39 -1.37 11.85
N ARG A 180 33.57 -0.76 11.71
CA ARG A 180 34.87 -1.37 11.97
C ARG A 180 35.24 -1.19 13.44
#